data_AF-A0A8T1U0Y9-F1
#
_entry.id   AF-A0A8T1U0Y9-F1
#
_cell.length_a   1.000
_cell.length_b   1.000
_cell.length_c   1.000
_cell.angle_alpha   90.00
_cell.angle_beta   90.00
_cell.angle_gamma   90.00
#
_symmetry.space_group_name_H-M   'P 1'
#
loop_
_entity.id
_entity.type
_entity.pdbx_description
1 polymer ?
#
loop_
_entity_poly.entity_id
_entity_poly.type
_entity_poly.pdbx_seq_one_letter_code
_entity_poly.pdbx_strand_id
1 'polypeptide(L)'
;LKWSHVTFKVKTKNNESKCKEKIILNDISGSARPGQLLVVMGPSRAGKSCLLECISGPKDIRDGLEGTITVNGQPWTKQLKQQTSYVVQDDLFYETITVCTNTDGFKNDRLGRIVQLRVVLSRNVLGLFRDKTPFHAEVGQSLVVSILMGLLYLQLDMSFSGAFFYFMANEIFAAVEIQLASLPFEITMIRREYEAGLFYLASWYVARNLSDLPMQILLPFIVFVPAYFLIGIGHSFSVYLYIQTMTILSCSASVGLAYAISCLFRRANVATIMGMFILLPMLLFGGLMVNSDDTPVWINYISPIKFGSDAMMKIF
;
A
#
# COMPACT_ATOMS: atom_id res chain seq x y z
N LEU A 1 -37.52 -0.85 17.86
CA LEU A 1 -36.35 -0.04 18.28
C LEU A 1 -36.85 1.18 19.02
N LYS A 2 -36.34 1.48 20.22
CA LYS A 2 -36.75 2.65 21.01
C LYS A 2 -35.54 3.24 21.74
N TRP A 3 -35.41 4.55 21.71
CA TRP A 3 -34.38 5.28 22.43
C TRP A 3 -35.01 6.40 23.27
N SER A 4 -34.54 6.57 24.49
CA SER A 4 -35.07 7.54 25.45
C SER A 4 -33.94 8.29 26.11
N HIS A 5 -34.04 9.62 26.08
CA HIS A 5 -33.13 10.57 26.73
C HIS A 5 -31.67 10.40 26.30
N VAL A 6 -31.44 10.16 25.00
CA VAL A 6 -30.10 9.93 24.46
C VAL A 6 -29.33 11.24 24.36
N THR A 7 -28.24 11.33 25.13
CA THR A 7 -27.29 12.44 25.11
C THR A 7 -25.91 11.90 24.79
N PHE A 8 -25.21 12.53 23.85
CA PHE A 8 -23.88 12.09 23.42
C PHE A 8 -22.89 13.24 23.47
N LYS A 9 -21.78 13.02 24.20
CA LYS A 9 -20.73 14.00 24.47
C LYS A 9 -19.40 13.51 23.93
N VAL A 10 -18.69 14.38 23.20
CA VAL A 10 -17.35 14.09 22.69
C VAL A 10 -16.32 14.98 23.36
N LYS A 11 -15.23 14.38 23.85
CA LYS A 11 -14.09 15.10 24.39
C LYS A 11 -13.24 15.63 23.24
N THR A 12 -13.13 16.95 23.11
CA THR A 12 -12.26 17.59 22.11
C THR A 12 -11.02 18.14 22.80
N LYS A 13 -9.83 17.79 22.28
CA LYS A 13 -8.56 18.39 22.69
C LYS A 13 -8.30 19.63 21.83
N ASN A 14 -8.19 20.79 22.47
CA ASN A 14 -7.60 21.98 21.84
C ASN A 14 -6.08 22.00 22.09
N ASN A 15 -5.33 22.70 21.23
CA ASN A 15 -3.87 22.87 21.34
C ASN A 15 -3.39 23.50 22.67
N GLU A 16 -4.30 24.02 23.49
CA GLU A 16 -4.04 24.56 24.83
C GLU A 16 -4.68 23.67 25.92
N SER A 17 -4.12 22.48 26.16
CA SER A 17 -4.18 21.67 27.42
C SER A 17 -5.52 21.45 28.18
N LYS A 18 -6.67 21.98 27.75
CA LYS A 18 -7.97 21.87 28.41
C LYS A 18 -8.89 20.99 27.56
N CYS A 19 -9.26 19.82 28.09
CA CYS A 19 -10.34 19.01 27.54
C CYS A 19 -11.66 19.78 27.66
N LYS A 20 -12.27 20.15 26.53
CA LYS A 20 -13.65 20.64 26.50
C LYS A 20 -14.57 19.52 26.01
N GLU A 21 -15.65 19.29 26.75
CA GLU A 21 -16.72 18.39 26.33
C GLU A 21 -17.68 19.13 25.42
N LYS A 22 -17.94 18.57 24.23
CA LYS A 22 -18.91 19.09 23.28
C LYS A 22 -20.10 18.14 23.21
N ILE A 23 -21.28 18.66 23.48
CA ILE A 23 -22.54 17.93 23.34
C ILE A 23 -22.90 17.88 21.85
N ILE A 24 -23.08 16.67 21.30
CA ILE A 24 -23.49 16.45 19.90
C ILE A 24 -24.97 16.13 19.82
N LEU A 25 -25.45 15.25 20.72
CA LEU A 25 -26.87 14.91 20.88
C LEU A 25 -27.29 15.35 22.27
N ASN A 26 -28.43 16.02 22.38
CA ASN A 26 -28.93 16.55 23.64
C ASN A 26 -30.37 16.06 23.87
N ASP A 27 -30.55 15.13 24.80
CA ASP A 27 -31.83 14.61 25.26
C ASP A 27 -32.81 14.18 24.14
N ILE A 28 -32.33 13.35 23.21
CA ILE A 28 -33.12 12.92 22.05
C ILE A 28 -33.86 11.62 22.37
N SER A 29 -35.15 11.57 22.07
CA SER A 29 -36.01 10.39 22.26
C SER A 29 -36.79 10.06 20.98
N GLY A 30 -37.10 8.78 20.78
CA GLY A 30 -37.86 8.33 19.62
C GLY A 30 -37.99 6.81 19.54
N SER A 31 -38.73 6.35 18.53
CA SER A 31 -38.94 4.92 18.32
C SER A 31 -39.21 4.59 16.85
N ALA A 32 -38.77 3.42 16.42
CA ALA A 32 -39.13 2.81 15.15
C ALA A 32 -39.86 1.48 15.41
N ARG A 33 -41.06 1.35 14.83
CA ARG A 33 -41.90 0.15 14.94
C ARG A 33 -41.54 -0.86 13.83
N PRO A 34 -41.79 -2.15 14.05
CA PRO A 34 -41.64 -3.16 12.99
C PRO A 34 -42.45 -2.77 11.73
N GLY A 35 -41.86 -2.95 10.55
CA GLY A 35 -42.51 -2.64 9.26
C GLY A 35 -42.49 -1.17 8.84
N GLN A 36 -41.84 -0.28 9.59
CA GLN A 36 -41.72 1.14 9.24
C GLN A 36 -40.32 1.51 8.78
N LEU A 37 -40.25 2.39 7.78
CA LEU A 37 -39.01 3.06 7.40
C LEU A 37 -38.86 4.34 8.23
N LEU A 38 -37.84 4.40 9.09
CA LEU A 38 -37.46 5.61 9.80
C LEU A 38 -36.45 6.40 8.98
N VAL A 39 -36.73 7.68 8.72
CA VAL A 39 -35.80 8.58 8.03
C VAL A 39 -35.41 9.72 8.96
N VAL A 40 -34.10 9.96 9.10
CA VAL A 40 -33.54 11.06 9.90
C VAL A 40 -33.04 12.15 8.95
N MET A 41 -33.69 13.32 8.97
CA MET A 41 -33.37 14.46 8.07
C MET A 41 -32.92 15.69 8.86
N GLY A 42 -32.21 16.61 8.19
CA GLY A 42 -31.71 17.85 8.79
C GLY A 42 -30.44 18.39 8.09
N PRO A 43 -29.98 19.60 8.44
CA PRO A 43 -28.81 20.23 7.81
C PRO A 43 -27.49 19.48 8.08
N SER A 44 -26.46 19.77 7.30
CA SER A 44 -25.12 19.20 7.52
C SER A 44 -24.63 19.51 8.94
N ARG A 45 -23.96 18.55 9.59
CA ARG A 45 -23.49 18.61 10.98
C ARG A 45 -24.55 18.72 12.08
N ALA A 46 -25.83 18.47 11.78
CA ALA A 46 -26.90 18.39 12.79
C ALA A 46 -26.84 17.15 13.72
N GLY A 47 -25.84 16.27 13.56
CA GLY A 47 -25.71 15.07 14.40
C GLY A 47 -26.46 13.83 13.91
N LYS A 48 -26.97 13.82 12.67
CA LYS A 48 -27.76 12.70 12.10
C LYS A 48 -26.99 11.38 12.08
N SER A 49 -25.80 11.37 11.47
CA SER A 49 -24.95 10.17 11.40
C SER A 49 -24.58 9.70 12.81
N CYS A 50 -24.30 10.66 13.71
CA CYS A 50 -23.98 10.37 15.11
C CYS A 50 -25.16 9.73 15.87
N LEU A 51 -26.40 10.17 15.62
CA LEU A 51 -27.60 9.55 16.17
C LEU A 51 -27.77 8.11 15.66
N LEU A 52 -27.57 7.88 14.36
CA LEU A 52 -27.65 6.54 13.78
C LEU A 52 -26.58 5.60 14.35
N GLU A 53 -25.35 6.09 14.54
CA GLU A 53 -24.27 5.34 15.18
C GLU A 53 -24.57 5.01 16.65
N CYS A 54 -25.14 5.96 17.41
CA CYS A 54 -25.54 5.72 18.81
C CYS A 54 -26.60 4.61 18.91
N ILE A 55 -27.57 4.62 17.99
CA ILE A 55 -28.69 3.68 18.01
C ILE A 55 -28.27 2.29 17.49
N SER A 56 -27.28 2.22 16.59
CA SER A 56 -26.84 0.98 15.94
C SER A 56 -25.89 0.10 16.78
N GLY A 57 -25.34 0.62 17.89
CA GLY A 57 -24.62 -0.19 18.90
C GLY A 57 -23.13 -0.57 18.67
N PRO A 58 -22.30 0.12 17.84
CA PRO A 58 -20.85 -0.10 17.84
C PRO A 58 -20.18 0.20 19.19
N LYS A 59 -19.07 -0.49 19.46
CA LYS A 59 -18.37 -0.53 20.76
C LYS A 59 -17.72 0.80 21.17
N ASP A 60 -17.38 1.66 20.21
CA ASP A 60 -16.52 2.83 20.44
C ASP A 60 -17.28 4.07 20.97
N ILE A 61 -18.61 4.00 21.09
CA ILE A 61 -19.49 5.14 21.39
C ILE A 61 -19.99 5.14 22.86
N ARG A 62 -19.63 4.13 23.67
CA ARG A 62 -20.10 4.09 25.07
C ARG A 62 -19.42 5.13 25.98
N ASP A 63 -18.25 5.64 25.61
CA ASP A 63 -17.60 6.71 26.34
C ASP A 63 -18.29 8.05 25.99
N GLY A 64 -19.25 8.46 26.82
CA GLY A 64 -19.98 9.72 26.68
C GLY A 64 -21.43 9.60 26.20
N LEU A 65 -21.97 8.38 26.11
CA LEU A 65 -23.39 8.13 25.82
C LEU A 65 -24.18 8.00 27.13
N GLU A 66 -25.14 8.89 27.32
CA GLU A 66 -26.14 8.86 28.38
C GLU A 66 -27.52 8.54 27.79
N GLY A 67 -28.38 7.85 28.54
CA GLY A 67 -29.73 7.46 28.11
C GLY A 67 -29.91 5.95 27.90
N THR A 68 -31.06 5.56 27.35
CA THR A 68 -31.43 4.15 27.18
C THR A 68 -31.82 3.83 25.74
N ILE A 69 -31.29 2.72 25.22
CA ILE A 69 -31.58 2.24 23.87
C ILE A 69 -32.00 0.77 23.98
N THR A 70 -33.18 0.46 23.47
CA THR A 70 -33.78 -0.87 23.55
C THR A 70 -34.30 -1.32 22.19
N VAL A 71 -34.16 -2.62 21.93
CA VAL A 71 -34.73 -3.29 20.77
C VAL A 71 -35.69 -4.35 21.28
N ASN A 72 -36.95 -4.24 20.89
CA ASN A 72 -38.03 -5.11 21.37
C ASN A 72 -38.11 -5.19 22.90
N GLY A 73 -37.85 -4.07 23.59
CA GLY A 73 -37.88 -4.00 25.05
C GLY A 73 -36.62 -4.53 25.75
N GLN A 74 -35.69 -5.13 25.01
CA GLN A 74 -34.43 -5.62 25.58
C GLN A 74 -33.27 -4.63 25.32
N PRO A 75 -32.32 -4.49 26.27
CA PRO A 75 -31.10 -3.72 26.04
C PRO A 75 -30.22 -4.40 24.99
N TRP A 76 -29.25 -3.65 24.46
CA TRP A 76 -28.31 -4.16 23.47
C TRP A 76 -27.51 -5.39 23.97
N THR A 77 -27.80 -6.56 23.41
CA THR A 77 -27.12 -7.84 23.69
C THR A 77 -26.23 -8.30 22.53
N LYS A 78 -25.27 -9.20 22.81
CA LYS A 78 -24.42 -9.81 21.76
C LYS A 78 -25.22 -10.56 20.69
N GLN A 79 -26.30 -11.24 21.09
CA GLN A 79 -27.19 -11.95 20.16
C GLN A 79 -27.88 -10.99 19.20
N LEU A 80 -28.38 -9.86 19.72
CA LEU A 80 -29.04 -8.85 18.90
C LEU A 80 -28.09 -8.22 17.88
N LYS A 81 -26.80 -8.11 18.22
CA LYS A 81 -25.74 -7.65 17.31
C LYS A 81 -25.54 -8.58 16.11
N GLN A 82 -25.82 -9.88 16.27
CA GLN A 82 -25.76 -10.82 15.15
C GLN A 82 -26.94 -10.68 14.19
N GLN A 83 -28.03 -10.04 14.62
CA GLN A 83 -29.26 -9.87 13.84
C GLN A 83 -29.43 -8.47 13.27
N THR A 84 -28.43 -7.61 13.43
CA THR A 84 -28.48 -6.20 13.06
C THR A 84 -27.21 -5.83 12.30
N SER A 85 -27.36 -5.05 11.24
CA SER A 85 -26.25 -4.52 10.46
C SER A 85 -26.33 -3.01 10.44
N TYR A 86 -25.17 -2.36 10.57
CA TYR A 86 -25.02 -0.93 10.42
C TYR A 86 -24.10 -0.66 9.24
N VAL A 87 -24.56 0.18 8.34
CA VAL A 87 -23.86 0.60 7.14
C VAL A 87 -23.37 2.02 7.39
N VAL A 88 -22.06 2.24 7.34
CA VAL A 88 -21.47 3.54 7.71
C VAL A 88 -21.56 4.48 6.50
N GLN A 89 -21.62 5.78 6.74
CA GLN A 89 -21.67 6.77 5.66
C GLN A 89 -20.45 6.68 4.71
N ASP A 90 -19.27 6.34 5.25
CA ASP A 90 -18.08 5.99 4.46
C ASP A 90 -17.99 4.47 4.32
N ASP A 91 -18.93 3.90 3.58
CA ASP A 91 -18.86 2.54 3.10
C ASP A 91 -17.74 2.44 2.05
N LEU A 92 -16.58 1.91 2.45
CA LEU A 92 -15.63 1.32 1.51
C LEU A 92 -16.14 -0.07 1.14
N PHE A 93 -17.33 -0.12 0.54
CA PHE A 93 -17.81 -1.33 -0.09
C PHE A 93 -16.94 -1.57 -1.31
N TYR A 94 -16.05 -2.55 -1.23
CA TYR A 94 -15.27 -2.94 -2.40
C TYR A 94 -16.20 -3.66 -3.38
N GLU A 95 -16.27 -3.15 -4.62
CA GLU A 95 -16.97 -3.78 -5.75
C GLU A 95 -16.51 -5.21 -6.04
N THR A 96 -15.39 -5.64 -5.45
CA THR A 96 -14.78 -6.96 -5.62
C THR A 96 -15.25 -8.01 -4.61
N ILE A 97 -16.08 -7.65 -3.62
CA ILE A 97 -16.68 -8.62 -2.68
C ILE A 97 -18.04 -9.05 -3.22
N THR A 98 -18.11 -10.27 -3.77
CA THR A 98 -19.36 -10.85 -4.28
C THR A 98 -20.37 -11.13 -3.16
N VAL A 99 -21.66 -10.91 -3.44
CA VAL A 99 -22.78 -11.05 -2.49
C VAL A 99 -22.84 -12.45 -1.85
N CYS A 100 -22.44 -13.50 -2.58
CA CYS A 100 -22.44 -14.88 -2.09
C CYS A 100 -21.48 -15.15 -0.93
N THR A 101 -20.44 -14.32 -0.73
CA THR A 101 -19.57 -14.43 0.47
C THR A 101 -20.23 -13.93 1.76
N ASN A 102 -21.35 -13.21 1.68
CA ASN A 102 -22.05 -12.65 2.84
C ASN A 102 -23.25 -13.49 3.34
N THR A 103 -23.77 -14.42 2.52
CA THR A 103 -25.03 -15.12 2.82
C THR A 103 -24.87 -16.54 3.35
N ASP A 104 -23.68 -17.14 3.21
CA ASP A 104 -23.43 -18.48 3.73
C ASP A 104 -22.89 -18.36 5.16
N GLY A 105 -23.60 -18.98 6.11
CA GLY A 105 -23.41 -18.80 7.54
C GLY A 105 -21.93 -18.83 7.98
N PHE A 106 -21.57 -17.89 8.85
CA PHE A 106 -20.30 -17.81 9.58
C PHE A 106 -19.99 -19.12 10.32
N LYS A 107 -19.51 -20.13 9.60
CA LYS A 107 -18.58 -21.11 10.14
C LYS A 107 -17.20 -20.46 10.09
N ASN A 108 -16.58 -20.35 11.25
CA ASN A 108 -15.22 -19.85 11.48
C ASN A 108 -14.12 -20.73 10.86
N ASP A 109 -14.33 -21.29 9.67
CA ASP A 109 -13.29 -22.01 8.95
C ASP A 109 -12.65 -21.04 7.98
N ARG A 110 -11.51 -20.48 8.40
CA ARG A 110 -10.64 -19.71 7.50
C ARG A 110 -10.42 -20.54 6.24
N LEU A 111 -10.66 -19.96 5.06
CA LEU A 111 -10.37 -20.63 3.78
C LEU A 111 -8.94 -21.19 3.78
N GLY A 112 -8.73 -22.31 3.10
CA GLY A 112 -7.38 -22.90 2.98
C GLY A 112 -6.36 -21.87 2.45
N ARG A 113 -5.13 -21.90 2.99
CA ARG A 113 -4.08 -20.90 2.69
C ARG A 113 -3.82 -20.72 1.19
N ILE A 114 -3.91 -21.79 0.40
CA ILE A 114 -3.75 -21.78 -1.05
C ILE A 114 -4.89 -21.02 -1.74
N VAL A 115 -6.12 -21.18 -1.25
CA VAL A 115 -7.28 -20.47 -1.79
C VAL A 115 -7.19 -18.98 -1.47
N GLN A 116 -6.79 -18.64 -0.23
CA GLN A 116 -6.50 -17.25 0.14
C GLN A 116 -5.43 -16.63 -0.77
N LEU A 117 -4.31 -17.33 -0.97
CA LEU A 117 -3.23 -16.89 -1.85
C LEU A 117 -3.74 -16.65 -3.27
N ARG A 118 -4.49 -17.60 -3.85
CA ARG A 118 -5.02 -17.50 -5.21
C ARG A 118 -5.99 -16.32 -5.36
N VAL A 119 -6.88 -16.11 -4.39
CA VAL A 119 -7.86 -15.02 -4.42
C VAL A 119 -7.15 -13.66 -4.35
N VAL A 120 -6.22 -13.48 -3.40
CA VAL A 120 -5.46 -12.24 -3.25
C VAL A 120 -4.56 -11.99 -4.45
N LEU A 121 -3.90 -13.02 -4.98
CA LEU A 121 -3.08 -12.92 -6.19
C LEU A 121 -3.92 -12.49 -7.39
N SER A 122 -5.05 -13.15 -7.63
CA SER A 122 -5.96 -12.82 -8.74
C SER A 122 -6.48 -11.39 -8.63
N ARG A 123 -6.78 -10.92 -7.40
CA ARG A 123 -7.18 -9.54 -7.12
C ARG A 123 -6.09 -8.56 -7.49
N ASN A 124 -4.85 -8.78 -7.03
CA ASN A 124 -3.73 -7.89 -7.31
C ASN A 124 -3.43 -7.81 -8.82
N VAL A 125 -3.43 -8.96 -9.50
CA VAL A 125 -3.24 -9.03 -10.96
C VAL A 125 -4.35 -8.28 -11.71
N LEU A 126 -5.61 -8.44 -11.30
CA LEU A 126 -6.71 -7.70 -11.91
C LEU A 126 -6.57 -6.18 -11.70
N GLY A 127 -6.05 -5.75 -10.55
CA GLY A 127 -5.72 -4.35 -10.28
C GLY A 127 -4.71 -3.78 -11.28
N LEU A 128 -3.62 -4.51 -11.53
CA LEU A 128 -2.58 -4.14 -12.50
C LEU A 128 -3.13 -3.98 -13.94
N PHE A 129 -4.09 -4.81 -14.35
CA PHE A 129 -4.69 -4.70 -15.68
C PHE A 129 -5.75 -3.59 -15.80
N ARG A 130 -6.39 -3.21 -14.68
CA ARG A 130 -7.44 -2.19 -14.65
C ARG A 130 -6.86 -0.78 -14.68
N ASP A 131 -5.82 -0.53 -13.90
CA ASP A 131 -5.14 0.77 -13.91
C ASP A 131 -3.86 0.73 -14.75
N LYS A 132 -3.98 1.20 -16.00
CA LYS A 132 -2.88 1.19 -16.97
C LYS A 132 -2.04 2.46 -16.93
N THR A 133 -2.48 3.48 -16.20
CA THR A 133 -1.85 4.81 -16.22
C THR A 133 -0.43 4.77 -15.66
N PRO A 134 -0.18 4.17 -14.49
CA PRO A 134 1.17 4.07 -13.93
C PRO A 134 2.09 3.29 -14.85
N PHE A 135 1.58 2.19 -15.43
CA PHE A 135 2.35 1.37 -16.36
C PHE A 135 2.79 2.13 -17.61
N HIS A 136 1.88 2.84 -18.28
CA HIS A 136 2.23 3.61 -19.47
C HIS A 136 3.19 4.77 -19.17
N ALA A 137 2.99 5.46 -18.04
CA ALA A 137 3.87 6.53 -17.60
C ALA A 137 5.29 6.01 -17.37
N GLU A 138 5.40 4.87 -16.67
CA GLU A 138 6.67 4.24 -16.35
C GLU A 138 7.41 3.79 -17.60
N VAL A 139 6.74 3.09 -18.52
CA VAL A 139 7.33 2.66 -19.79
C VAL A 139 7.80 3.85 -20.63
N GLY A 140 6.99 4.92 -20.69
CA GLY A 140 7.33 6.13 -21.43
C GLY A 140 8.57 6.83 -20.88
N GLN A 141 8.61 7.08 -19.57
CA GLN A 141 9.78 7.70 -18.91
C GLN A 141 11.02 6.81 -19.02
N SER A 142 10.87 5.51 -18.77
CA SER A 142 11.95 4.51 -18.82
C SER A 142 12.64 4.46 -20.18
N LEU A 143 11.87 4.49 -21.29
CA LEU A 143 12.42 4.54 -22.64
C LEU A 143 13.19 5.84 -22.91
N VAL A 144 12.66 6.98 -22.45
CA VAL A 144 13.34 8.28 -22.61
C VAL A 144 14.67 8.26 -21.87
N VAL A 145 14.70 7.81 -20.61
CA VAL A 145 15.94 7.70 -19.82
C VAL A 145 16.93 6.75 -20.45
N SER A 146 16.48 5.57 -20.90
CA SER A 146 17.33 4.57 -21.57
C SER A 146 17.97 5.11 -22.85
N ILE A 147 17.20 5.77 -23.71
CA ILE A 147 17.71 6.37 -24.95
C ILE A 147 18.66 7.52 -24.64
N LEU A 148 18.30 8.43 -23.72
CA LEU A 148 19.17 9.53 -23.32
C LEU A 148 20.51 9.02 -22.78
N MET A 149 20.47 7.98 -21.95
CA MET A 149 21.66 7.35 -21.41
C MET A 149 22.53 6.72 -22.51
N GLY A 150 21.90 5.99 -23.42
CA GLY A 150 22.57 5.41 -24.57
C GLY A 150 23.22 6.44 -25.48
N LEU A 151 22.53 7.55 -25.75
CA LEU A 151 23.05 8.67 -26.53
C LEU A 151 24.17 9.42 -25.80
N LEU A 152 24.09 9.52 -24.47
CA LEU A 152 25.12 10.19 -23.68
C LEU A 152 26.45 9.47 -23.77
N TYR A 153 26.45 8.13 -23.84
CA TYR A 153 27.67 7.33 -23.97
C TYR A 153 28.04 7.02 -25.43
N LEU A 154 27.24 7.46 -26.39
CA LEU A 154 27.52 7.31 -27.81
C LEU A 154 28.80 8.11 -28.14
N GLN A 155 29.86 7.41 -28.54
CA GLN A 155 31.17 8.00 -28.94
C GLN A 155 32.05 8.54 -27.79
N LEU A 156 31.81 8.16 -26.53
CA LEU A 156 32.74 8.48 -25.44
C LEU A 156 33.73 7.33 -25.17
N ASP A 157 35.02 7.64 -25.20
CA ASP A 157 36.12 6.78 -24.71
C ASP A 157 36.21 6.75 -23.16
N MET A 158 35.07 6.86 -22.47
CA MET A 158 35.01 6.85 -21.02
C MET A 158 34.75 5.45 -20.47
N SER A 159 35.19 5.22 -19.23
CA SER A 159 34.96 3.96 -18.52
C SER A 159 33.46 3.65 -18.39
N PHE A 160 33.05 2.43 -18.78
CA PHE A 160 31.68 1.92 -18.65
C PHE A 160 31.19 1.83 -17.19
N SER A 161 32.09 1.96 -16.22
CA SER A 161 31.76 1.97 -14.79
C SER A 161 30.73 3.06 -14.44
N GLY A 162 30.88 4.26 -15.01
CA GLY A 162 29.90 5.34 -14.85
C GLY A 162 28.54 4.99 -15.46
N ALA A 163 28.55 4.26 -16.59
CA ALA A 163 27.34 3.87 -17.30
C ALA A 163 26.52 2.86 -16.50
N PHE A 164 27.19 1.81 -16.02
CA PHE A 164 26.56 0.76 -15.21
C PHE A 164 26.03 1.31 -13.89
N PHE A 165 26.81 2.15 -13.21
CA PHE A 165 26.39 2.76 -11.96
C PHE A 165 25.12 3.62 -12.13
N TYR A 166 25.11 4.51 -13.14
CA TYR A 166 23.95 5.35 -13.41
C TYR A 166 22.72 4.53 -13.85
N PHE A 167 22.92 3.52 -14.70
CA PHE A 167 21.86 2.62 -15.11
C PHE A 167 21.20 1.94 -13.89
N MET A 168 22.01 1.33 -13.03
CA MET A 168 21.54 0.66 -11.82
C MET A 168 20.85 1.63 -10.86
N ALA A 169 21.38 2.85 -10.71
CA ALA A 169 20.76 3.88 -9.90
C ALA A 169 19.35 4.23 -10.41
N ASN A 170 19.19 4.54 -11.70
CA ASN A 170 17.88 4.91 -12.24
C ASN A 170 16.85 3.79 -12.13
N GLU A 171 17.27 2.55 -12.43
CA GLU A 171 16.41 1.38 -12.29
C GLU A 171 15.89 1.22 -10.86
N ILE A 172 16.77 1.33 -9.86
CA ILE A 172 16.42 1.16 -8.44
C ILE A 172 15.52 2.30 -7.96
N PHE A 173 15.80 3.54 -8.36
CA PHE A 173 14.96 4.68 -8.00
C PHE A 173 13.54 4.54 -8.56
N ALA A 174 13.41 4.17 -9.83
CA ALA A 174 12.12 3.93 -10.48
C ALA A 174 11.34 2.80 -9.80
N ALA A 175 11.99 1.65 -9.55
CA ALA A 175 11.34 0.50 -8.91
C ALA A 175 10.83 0.80 -7.49
N VAL A 176 11.59 1.60 -6.72
CA VAL A 176 11.22 1.97 -5.35
C VAL A 176 10.10 3.03 -5.33
N GLU A 177 10.11 4.00 -6.25
CA GLU A 177 9.12 5.07 -6.31
C GLU A 177 7.69 4.55 -6.48
N ILE A 178 7.48 3.60 -7.39
CA ILE A 178 6.16 2.98 -7.64
C ILE A 178 5.57 2.43 -6.34
N GLN A 179 6.38 1.69 -5.57
CA GLN A 179 5.90 1.01 -4.37
C GLN A 179 5.68 1.97 -3.20
N LEU A 180 6.54 2.99 -3.04
CA LEU A 180 6.35 4.02 -2.02
C LEU A 180 5.09 4.86 -2.26
N ALA A 181 4.70 5.05 -3.53
CA ALA A 181 3.51 5.78 -3.90
C ALA A 181 2.22 4.98 -3.69
N SER A 182 2.21 3.66 -3.95
CA SER A 182 0.99 2.85 -3.89
C SER A 182 0.79 2.06 -2.59
N LEU A 183 1.85 1.46 -2.05
CA LEU A 183 1.74 0.48 -0.96
C LEU A 183 1.19 1.05 0.36
N PRO A 184 1.51 2.29 0.78
CA PRO A 184 0.94 2.86 2.00
C PRO A 184 -0.59 2.94 1.99
N PHE A 185 -1.21 3.15 0.82
CA PHE A 185 -2.65 3.09 0.68
C PHE A 185 -3.17 1.66 0.90
N GLU A 186 -2.52 0.67 0.29
CA GLU A 186 -2.89 -0.74 0.44
C GLU A 186 -2.73 -1.25 1.87
N ILE A 187 -1.68 -0.84 2.60
CA ILE A 187 -1.44 -1.26 3.99
C ILE A 187 -2.62 -0.91 4.89
N THR A 188 -3.28 0.23 4.67
CA THR A 188 -4.46 0.62 5.45
C THR A 188 -5.64 -0.31 5.21
N MET A 189 -5.80 -0.81 3.98
CA MET A 189 -6.80 -1.82 3.63
C MET A 189 -6.43 -3.18 4.25
N ILE A 190 -5.20 -3.64 4.06
CA ILE A 190 -4.73 -4.95 4.51
C ILE A 190 -4.84 -5.12 6.02
N ARG A 191 -4.54 -4.07 6.79
CA ARG A 191 -4.69 -4.09 8.24
C ARG A 191 -6.12 -4.45 8.65
N ARG A 192 -7.11 -3.85 7.98
CA ARG A 192 -8.53 -4.12 8.26
C ARG A 192 -8.92 -5.55 7.87
N GLU A 193 -8.45 -6.02 6.72
CA GLU A 193 -8.72 -7.38 6.24
C GLU A 193 -8.09 -8.45 7.15
N TYR A 194 -6.89 -8.17 7.67
CA TYR A 194 -6.18 -9.00 8.64
C TYR A 194 -6.89 -9.03 10.00
N GLU A 195 -7.31 -7.87 10.52
CA GLU A 195 -8.07 -7.75 11.78
C GLU A 195 -9.45 -8.44 11.69
N ALA A 196 -10.08 -8.43 10.51
CA ALA A 196 -11.30 -9.17 10.21
C ALA A 196 -11.08 -10.69 10.06
N GLY A 197 -9.82 -11.15 10.01
CA GLY A 197 -9.48 -12.57 9.92
C GLY A 197 -9.67 -13.19 8.54
N LEU A 198 -9.71 -12.38 7.47
CA LEU A 198 -9.98 -12.85 6.09
C LEU A 198 -8.81 -13.65 5.49
N PHE A 199 -7.56 -13.27 5.79
CA PHE A 199 -6.36 -13.99 5.34
C PHE A 199 -5.16 -13.84 6.28
N TYR A 200 -4.15 -14.69 6.09
CA TYR A 200 -2.85 -14.56 6.74
C TYR A 200 -1.95 -13.55 6.02
N LEU A 201 -1.18 -12.76 6.79
CA LEU A 201 -0.26 -11.76 6.25
C LEU A 201 0.78 -12.38 5.29
N ALA A 202 1.24 -13.61 5.57
CA ALA A 202 2.15 -14.34 4.70
C ALA A 202 1.53 -14.65 3.33
N SER A 203 0.24 -15.03 3.28
CA SER A 203 -0.47 -15.24 2.00
C SER A 203 -0.55 -13.94 1.19
N TRP A 204 -0.78 -12.81 1.86
CA TRP A 204 -0.79 -11.52 1.20
C TRP A 204 0.60 -11.13 0.67
N TYR A 205 1.65 -11.26 1.48
CA TYR A 205 3.01 -10.91 1.07
C TYR A 205 3.47 -11.71 -0.16
N VAL A 206 3.24 -13.03 -0.13
CA VAL A 206 3.58 -13.91 -1.27
C VAL A 206 2.74 -13.56 -2.49
N ALA A 207 1.43 -13.33 -2.35
CA ALA A 207 0.56 -12.93 -3.46
C ALA A 207 1.00 -11.59 -4.07
N ARG A 208 1.40 -10.63 -3.24
CA ARG A 208 1.88 -9.32 -3.67
C ARG A 208 3.22 -9.40 -4.40
N ASN A 209 4.16 -10.17 -3.88
CA ASN A 209 5.44 -10.35 -4.57
C ASN A 209 5.24 -11.05 -5.92
N LEU A 210 4.42 -12.12 -5.98
CA LEU A 210 4.09 -12.80 -7.23
C LEU A 210 3.32 -11.92 -8.23
N SER A 211 2.41 -11.04 -7.78
CA SER A 211 1.68 -10.16 -8.69
C SER A 211 2.58 -9.15 -9.37
N ASP A 212 3.66 -8.75 -8.72
CA ASP A 212 4.56 -7.70 -9.19
C ASP A 212 5.72 -8.26 -10.04
N LEU A 213 5.98 -9.57 -9.98
CA LEU A 213 7.02 -10.25 -10.77
C LEU A 213 6.96 -9.96 -12.28
N PRO A 214 5.80 -9.98 -12.96
CA PRO A 214 5.75 -9.68 -14.39
C PRO A 214 6.30 -8.29 -14.72
N MET A 215 6.02 -7.29 -13.88
CA MET A 215 6.55 -5.93 -14.07
C MET A 215 8.02 -5.82 -13.68
N GLN A 216 8.46 -6.52 -12.62
CA GLN A 216 9.88 -6.60 -12.22
C GLN A 216 10.76 -7.26 -13.29
N ILE A 217 10.18 -8.11 -14.15
CA ILE A 217 10.90 -8.70 -15.28
C ILE A 217 10.80 -7.76 -16.48
N LEU A 218 9.60 -7.29 -16.83
CA LEU A 218 9.36 -6.53 -18.06
C LEU A 218 10.07 -5.18 -18.09
N LEU A 219 10.03 -4.40 -16.99
CA LEU A 219 10.58 -3.04 -16.97
C LEU A 219 12.12 -3.01 -17.15
N PRO A 220 12.91 -3.87 -16.48
CA PRO A 220 14.35 -3.94 -16.75
C PRO A 220 14.68 -4.28 -18.20
N PHE A 221 13.90 -5.13 -18.89
CA PHE A 221 14.11 -5.37 -20.33
C PHE A 221 13.88 -4.12 -21.17
N ILE A 222 12.81 -3.36 -20.88
CA ILE A 222 12.46 -2.14 -21.62
C ILE A 222 13.58 -1.09 -21.50
N VAL A 223 14.20 -0.97 -20.32
CA VAL A 223 15.28 -0.01 -20.07
C VAL A 223 16.63 -0.53 -20.56
N PHE A 224 16.95 -1.80 -20.32
CA PHE A 224 18.29 -2.31 -20.61
C PHE A 224 18.54 -2.55 -22.10
N VAL A 225 17.54 -3.05 -22.85
CA VAL A 225 17.76 -3.42 -24.27
C VAL A 225 18.21 -2.23 -25.12
N PRO A 226 17.53 -1.07 -25.13
CA PRO A 226 18.00 0.08 -25.92
C PRO A 226 19.34 0.62 -25.43
N ALA A 227 19.53 0.71 -24.10
CA ALA A 227 20.77 1.18 -23.50
C ALA A 227 21.95 0.28 -23.87
N TYR A 228 21.79 -1.05 -23.87
CA TYR A 228 22.83 -2.01 -24.20
C TYR A 228 23.38 -1.81 -25.62
N PHE A 229 22.49 -1.63 -26.60
CA PHE A 229 22.87 -1.40 -27.98
C PHE A 229 23.49 0.00 -28.21
N LEU A 230 22.95 1.03 -27.57
CA LEU A 230 23.43 2.40 -27.75
C LEU A 230 24.76 2.68 -27.05
N ILE A 231 24.96 2.16 -25.84
CA ILE A 231 26.24 2.26 -25.11
C ILE A 231 27.34 1.49 -25.85
N GLY A 232 26.98 0.49 -26.66
CA GLY A 232 27.94 -0.26 -27.46
C GLY A 232 28.78 -1.24 -26.62
N ILE A 233 28.19 -1.84 -25.59
CA ILE A 233 28.87 -2.76 -24.66
C ILE A 233 29.52 -3.95 -25.40
N GLY A 234 29.10 -4.29 -26.62
CA GLY A 234 29.97 -4.98 -27.60
C GLY A 234 30.41 -6.41 -27.26
N HIS A 235 29.64 -7.15 -26.46
CA HIS A 235 30.00 -8.50 -25.98
C HIS A 235 29.06 -9.62 -26.46
N SER A 236 29.44 -10.87 -26.17
CA SER A 236 28.65 -12.07 -26.49
C SER A 236 27.25 -12.05 -25.85
N PHE A 237 26.30 -12.77 -26.46
CA PHE A 237 24.94 -12.93 -25.95
C PHE A 237 24.89 -13.47 -24.51
N SER A 238 25.88 -14.26 -24.10
CA SER A 238 26.01 -14.74 -22.71
C SER A 238 26.20 -13.59 -21.71
N VAL A 239 27.03 -12.59 -22.05
CA VAL A 239 27.28 -11.41 -21.21
C VAL A 239 26.01 -10.58 -21.06
N TYR A 240 25.27 -10.39 -22.15
CA TYR A 240 23.96 -9.76 -22.12
C TYR A 240 23.00 -10.49 -21.15
N LEU A 241 22.90 -11.82 -21.23
CA LEU A 241 22.04 -12.59 -20.33
C LEU A 241 22.46 -12.45 -18.85
N TYR A 242 23.75 -12.50 -18.54
CA TYR A 242 24.23 -12.33 -17.17
C TYR A 242 23.90 -10.94 -16.63
N ILE A 243 24.13 -9.88 -17.40
CA ILE A 243 23.79 -8.52 -16.98
C ILE A 243 22.26 -8.36 -16.83
N GLN A 244 21.47 -8.89 -17.77
CA GLN A 244 20.01 -8.82 -17.72
C GLN A 244 19.44 -9.57 -16.50
N THR A 245 20.03 -10.72 -16.12
CA THR A 245 19.60 -11.43 -14.91
C THR A 245 19.97 -10.68 -13.63
N MET A 246 21.13 -10.03 -13.58
CA MET A 246 21.55 -9.22 -12.43
C MET A 246 20.69 -7.97 -12.23
N THR A 247 20.32 -7.28 -13.32
CA THR A 247 19.40 -6.13 -13.25
C THR A 247 18.05 -6.53 -12.68
N ILE A 248 17.43 -7.60 -13.19
CA ILE A 248 16.17 -8.15 -12.66
C ILE A 248 16.28 -8.52 -11.18
N LEU A 249 17.38 -9.16 -10.76
CA LEU A 249 17.58 -9.54 -9.36
C LEU A 249 17.73 -8.33 -8.45
N SER A 250 18.44 -7.30 -8.91
CA SER A 250 18.60 -6.03 -8.21
C SER A 250 17.29 -5.25 -8.11
N CYS A 251 16.50 -5.22 -9.19
CA CYS A 251 15.15 -4.68 -9.20
C CYS A 251 14.29 -5.38 -8.13
N SER A 252 14.32 -6.71 -8.07
CA SER A 252 13.57 -7.46 -7.05
C SER A 252 14.01 -7.13 -5.62
N ALA A 253 15.32 -7.01 -5.38
CA ALA A 253 15.86 -6.61 -4.09
C ALA A 253 15.40 -5.18 -3.70
N SER A 254 15.37 -4.25 -4.66
CA SER A 254 14.92 -2.88 -4.44
C SER A 254 13.43 -2.78 -4.11
N VAL A 255 12.58 -3.60 -4.75
CA VAL A 255 11.15 -3.69 -4.42
C VAL A 255 10.96 -4.21 -2.99
N GLY A 256 11.74 -5.21 -2.57
CA GLY A 256 11.74 -5.70 -1.19
C GLY A 256 12.11 -4.61 -0.18
N LEU A 257 13.14 -3.81 -0.49
CA LEU A 257 13.53 -2.64 0.31
C LEU A 257 12.40 -1.60 0.36
N ALA A 258 11.75 -1.32 -0.77
CA ALA A 258 10.62 -0.40 -0.85
C ALA A 258 9.43 -0.85 0.00
N TYR A 259 9.14 -2.15 0.05
CA TYR A 259 8.13 -2.72 0.94
C TYR A 259 8.45 -2.49 2.41
N ALA A 260 9.71 -2.71 2.80
CA ALA A 260 10.14 -2.49 4.18
C ALA A 260 9.98 -1.01 4.59
N ILE A 261 10.39 -0.08 3.72
CA ILE A 261 10.24 1.38 3.97
C ILE A 261 8.76 1.77 3.99
N SER A 262 7.96 1.29 3.04
CA SER A 262 6.53 1.58 2.96
C SER A 262 5.77 1.17 4.22
N CYS A 263 6.18 0.08 4.87
CA CYS A 263 5.57 -0.37 6.14
C CYS A 263 5.81 0.58 7.32
N LEU A 264 6.85 1.41 7.28
CA LEU A 264 7.18 2.36 8.35
C LEU A 264 6.26 3.59 8.35
N PHE A 265 5.67 3.94 7.20
CA PHE A 265 4.96 5.20 7.01
C PHE A 265 3.50 4.97 6.63
N ARG A 266 2.58 5.68 7.30
CA ARG A 266 1.12 5.58 7.05
C ARG A 266 0.62 6.47 5.90
N ARG A 267 1.44 7.41 5.42
CA ARG A 267 1.07 8.37 4.37
C ARG A 267 2.02 8.21 3.19
N ALA A 268 1.48 8.00 2.00
CA ALA A 268 2.27 7.81 0.77
C ALA A 268 3.27 8.95 0.54
N ASN A 269 2.82 10.21 0.63
CA ASN A 269 3.70 11.37 0.46
C ASN A 269 4.92 11.36 1.40
N VAL A 270 4.73 10.91 2.64
CA VAL A 270 5.84 10.82 3.62
C VAL A 270 6.74 9.63 3.29
N ALA A 271 6.16 8.49 2.90
CA ALA A 271 6.92 7.32 2.48
C ALA A 271 7.83 7.64 1.28
N THR A 272 7.32 8.33 0.26
CA THR A 272 8.10 8.75 -0.91
C THR A 272 9.26 9.66 -0.53
N ILE A 273 9.01 10.72 0.26
CA ILE A 273 10.07 11.65 0.70
C ILE A 273 11.14 10.91 1.51
N MET A 274 10.73 10.09 2.46
CA MET A 274 11.66 9.36 3.34
C MET A 274 12.41 8.26 2.60
N GLY A 275 11.76 7.57 1.66
CA GLY A 275 12.42 6.56 0.84
C GLY A 275 13.48 7.16 -0.05
N MET A 276 13.22 8.29 -0.70
CA MET A 276 14.22 9.01 -1.50
C MET A 276 15.39 9.51 -0.63
N PHE A 277 15.07 10.00 0.57
CA PHE A 277 16.10 10.36 1.55
C PHE A 277 16.98 9.17 1.97
N ILE A 278 16.43 7.96 2.10
CA ILE A 278 17.17 6.73 2.41
C ILE A 278 18.01 6.25 1.21
N LEU A 279 17.50 6.40 -0.01
CA LEU A 279 18.21 5.99 -1.23
C LEU A 279 19.39 6.90 -1.57
N LEU A 280 19.33 8.19 -1.22
CA LEU A 280 20.39 9.15 -1.58
C LEU A 280 21.77 8.77 -1.00
N PRO A 281 21.92 8.39 0.29
CA PRO A 281 23.17 7.83 0.80
C PRO A 281 23.60 6.54 0.07
N MET A 282 22.66 5.67 -0.30
CA MET A 282 23.00 4.43 -1.02
C MET A 282 23.55 4.70 -2.42
N LEU A 283 23.14 5.80 -3.04
CA LEU A 283 23.73 6.32 -4.27
C LEU A 283 25.15 6.83 -4.02
N LEU A 284 25.35 7.73 -3.05
CA LEU A 284 26.67 8.30 -2.76
C LEU A 284 27.73 7.25 -2.42
N PHE A 285 27.35 6.23 -1.67
CA PHE A 285 28.24 5.15 -1.23
C PHE A 285 28.19 3.90 -2.14
N GLY A 286 27.61 4.02 -3.34
CA GLY A 286 27.46 2.89 -4.25
C GLY A 286 28.73 2.48 -5.02
N GLY A 287 29.92 2.90 -4.55
CA GLY A 287 31.22 2.40 -5.03
C GLY A 287 31.92 3.24 -6.09
N LEU A 288 31.18 4.03 -6.89
CA LEU A 288 31.77 4.89 -7.94
C LEU A 288 32.21 6.26 -7.40
N MET A 289 31.40 6.91 -6.57
CA MET A 289 31.64 8.28 -6.08
C MET A 289 32.57 8.31 -4.86
N VAL A 290 32.48 7.27 -4.03
CA VAL A 290 33.30 7.09 -2.83
C VAL A 290 33.82 5.65 -2.86
N ASN A 291 35.12 5.48 -2.62
CA ASN A 291 35.73 4.17 -2.55
C ASN A 291 35.10 3.33 -1.44
N SER A 292 34.88 2.05 -1.73
CA SER A 292 34.26 1.09 -0.81
C SER A 292 34.93 1.02 0.57
N ASP A 293 36.24 1.21 0.62
CA ASP A 293 37.05 1.12 1.85
C ASP A 293 36.83 2.32 2.79
N ASP A 294 36.42 3.47 2.25
CA ASP A 294 36.19 4.71 3.00
C ASP A 294 34.73 4.85 3.48
N THR A 295 33.90 3.86 3.20
CA THR A 295 32.47 3.89 3.54
C THR A 295 32.16 3.12 4.83
N PRO A 296 31.11 3.52 5.58
CA PRO A 296 30.66 2.75 6.73
C PRO A 296 30.33 1.30 6.35
N VAL A 297 30.96 0.33 7.03
CA VAL A 297 30.89 -1.11 6.67
C VAL A 297 29.47 -1.63 6.44
N TRP A 298 28.48 -1.15 7.20
CA TRP A 298 27.09 -1.61 7.08
C TRP A 298 26.40 -1.17 5.78
N ILE A 299 26.73 -0.01 5.21
CA ILE A 299 26.03 0.51 4.01
C ILE A 299 26.37 -0.34 2.78
N ASN A 300 27.58 -0.91 2.78
CA ASN A 300 28.07 -1.81 1.75
C ASN A 300 27.26 -3.10 1.65
N TYR A 301 26.61 -3.54 2.72
CA TYR A 301 25.81 -4.77 2.73
C TYR A 301 24.34 -4.56 2.40
N ILE A 302 23.87 -3.32 2.37
CA ILE A 302 22.45 -3.00 2.19
C ILE A 302 22.17 -2.44 0.80
N SER A 303 23.13 -1.73 0.19
CA SER A 303 22.91 -1.00 -1.08
C SER A 303 22.77 -1.94 -2.28
N PRO A 304 21.57 -2.05 -2.91
CA PRO A 304 21.40 -2.83 -4.13
C PRO A 304 22.13 -2.18 -5.33
N ILE A 305 22.31 -0.85 -5.30
CA ILE A 305 23.02 -0.08 -6.34
C ILE A 305 24.47 -0.55 -6.44
N LYS A 306 25.13 -0.70 -5.29
CA LYS A 306 26.50 -1.17 -5.22
C LYS A 306 26.63 -2.59 -5.78
N PHE A 307 25.83 -3.53 -5.27
CA PHE A 307 25.90 -4.92 -5.70
C PHE A 307 25.60 -5.09 -7.20
N GLY A 308 24.62 -4.35 -7.72
CA GLY A 308 24.29 -4.38 -9.15
C GLY A 308 25.43 -3.85 -10.01
N SER A 309 25.98 -2.69 -9.67
CA SER A 309 27.07 -2.07 -10.44
C SER A 309 28.38 -2.86 -10.37
N ASP A 310 28.78 -3.34 -9.19
CA ASP A 310 29.94 -4.22 -9.02
C ASP A 310 29.79 -5.54 -9.77
N ALA A 311 28.57 -6.11 -9.82
CA ALA A 311 28.31 -7.34 -10.57
C ALA A 311 28.45 -7.10 -12.08
N MET A 312 27.88 -6.01 -12.60
CA MET A 312 28.01 -5.64 -14.02
C MET A 312 29.47 -5.42 -14.40
N MET A 313 30.26 -4.74 -13.56
CA MET A 313 31.68 -4.50 -13.79
C MET A 313 32.55 -5.77 -13.76
N LYS A 314 32.13 -6.82 -13.04
CA LYS A 314 32.84 -8.11 -13.02
C LYS A 314 32.45 -9.03 -14.18
N ILE A 315 31.25 -8.83 -14.72
CA ILE A 315 30.73 -9.58 -15.87
C ILE A 315 31.27 -9.01 -17.18
N PHE A 316 31.49 -7.69 -17.22
CA PHE A 316 32.22 -6.98 -18.26
C PHE A 316 33.72 -7.26 -18.17
#